data_AF-A0ABD1JXH3-F1
#
_entry.id   AF-A0ABD1JXH3-F1
#
_cell.length_a   1.000
_cell.length_b   1.000
_cell.length_c   1.000
_cell.angle_alpha   90.00
_cell.angle_beta   90.00
_cell.angle_gamma   90.00
#
_symmetry.space_group_name_H-M   'P 1'
#
loop_
_entity.id
_entity.type
_entity.pdbx_description
1 polymer ?
#
loop_
_entity_poly.entity_id
_entity_poly.type
_entity_poly.pdbx_seq_one_letter_code
_entity_poly.pdbx_strand_id
1 'polypeptide(L)'
;MILTTLTSLKPSTLPLSTCEVTTRICSITNCPHKRQHAHTLSQKARWQQVHPISAEPNSDNTLGRGSSRRDGIQGALFIIKTVKNMANFKGHALPGSFFLLFGLWWSLKAPWRQCYLQSHGTRRKKLPPVFRKMDLIEGSLKVFFAFVGIMAEQFVPDGPHARLYNGGWVKLMNWQHSTMYLFYGISGVADILCATSQIVPQGLDRMALSLALFVEGFLFYYHVHSRPMLDTHVHSLLLVAVFGGAASTALEAFLRDNAVLEALRCSLAILQGSWFYQIGFVLYPLSGPQWEQEDHGNMMFITMCFCWHYAVALLITAINYAVVWRVVSRCANKPVSNMEMGLRKSAVDSSSQKALLQESDEE
;
A
#
# COMPACT_ATOMS: atom_id res chain seq x y z
N MET A 1 -32.97 33.32 12.16
CA MET A 1 -33.75 32.23 12.79
C MET A 1 -33.14 30.92 12.27
N ILE A 2 -32.21 30.24 12.90
CA ILE A 2 -31.56 30.33 14.22
C ILE A 2 -30.06 30.08 13.98
N LEU A 3 -29.23 30.97 14.50
CA LEU A 3 -27.77 30.88 14.59
C LEU A 3 -27.46 30.73 16.10
N THR A 4 -26.34 30.08 16.44
CA THR A 4 -25.58 30.25 17.69
C THR A 4 -26.28 29.96 19.03
N THR A 5 -25.88 28.88 19.70
CA THR A 5 -25.56 28.90 21.14
C THR A 5 -24.77 27.65 21.55
N LEU A 6 -23.83 27.86 22.49
CA LEU A 6 -23.07 26.88 23.28
C LEU A 6 -21.60 26.64 22.89
N THR A 7 -20.81 27.68 23.08
CA THR A 7 -19.48 27.55 23.72
C THR A 7 -19.62 27.80 25.22
N SER A 8 -19.50 26.74 26.04
CA SER A 8 -18.90 26.80 27.38
C SER A 8 -18.88 25.38 27.94
N LEU A 9 -17.69 24.82 28.12
CA LEU A 9 -17.31 23.92 29.22
C LEU A 9 -15.90 23.37 28.93
N LYS A 10 -14.91 23.82 29.73
CA LYS A 10 -13.59 23.19 29.91
C LYS A 10 -13.63 22.40 31.25
N PRO A 11 -12.64 21.55 31.58
CA PRO A 11 -12.86 20.11 31.71
C PRO A 11 -12.61 19.59 33.14
N SER A 12 -13.32 18.54 33.55
CA SER A 12 -13.01 17.77 34.76
C SER A 12 -13.08 16.26 34.50
N THR A 13 -11.88 15.67 34.43
CA THR A 13 -11.46 14.35 34.97
C THR A 13 -12.35 13.10 34.80
N LEU A 14 -11.72 12.09 34.15
CA LEU A 14 -11.94 10.62 34.16
C LEU A 14 -12.95 10.02 33.15
N PRO A 15 -12.52 9.10 32.25
CA PRO A 15 -13.44 8.24 31.52
C PRO A 15 -13.72 6.94 32.31
N LEU A 16 -14.99 6.75 32.69
CA LEU A 16 -15.50 5.45 33.12
C LEU A 16 -15.38 4.44 31.98
N SER A 17 -14.83 3.27 32.30
CA SER A 17 -14.72 2.15 31.36
C SER A 17 -16.10 1.61 30.96
N THR A 18 -16.21 1.20 29.71
CA THR A 18 -17.34 0.56 29.02
C THR A 18 -17.85 -0.73 29.68
N CYS A 19 -17.31 -1.12 30.84
CA CYS A 19 -17.64 -2.35 31.57
C CYS A 19 -18.84 -2.18 32.53
N GLU A 20 -19.18 -0.98 32.99
CA GLU A 20 -20.28 -0.77 33.94
C GLU A 20 -21.67 -0.64 33.28
N VAL A 21 -21.73 -0.30 31.99
CA VAL A 21 -22.99 -0.18 31.24
C VAL A 21 -23.55 -1.57 30.90
N THR A 22 -22.69 -2.57 30.71
CA THR A 22 -23.11 -3.95 30.40
C THR A 22 -23.65 -4.69 31.63
N THR A 23 -23.14 -4.37 32.83
CA THR A 23 -23.59 -4.99 34.09
C THR A 23 -24.99 -4.51 34.51
N ARG A 24 -25.39 -3.27 34.19
CA ARG A 24 -26.76 -2.78 34.46
C ARG A 24 -27.82 -3.26 33.48
N ILE A 25 -27.44 -3.68 32.26
CA ILE A 25 -28.39 -4.23 31.27
C ILE A 25 -28.62 -5.74 31.49
N CYS A 26 -27.69 -6.45 32.12
CA CYS A 26 -27.84 -7.88 32.43
C CYS A 26 -28.68 -8.20 33.68
N SER A 27 -29.13 -7.22 34.48
CA SER A 27 -29.98 -7.51 35.65
C SER A 27 -31.47 -7.67 35.32
N ILE A 28 -31.86 -7.57 34.05
CA ILE A 28 -33.27 -7.58 33.60
C ILE A 28 -33.68 -8.92 32.94
N THR A 29 -32.74 -9.81 32.61
CA THR A 29 -33.06 -11.13 32.01
C THR A 29 -32.69 -12.28 32.94
N ASN A 30 -33.68 -12.75 33.68
CA ASN A 30 -33.61 -13.87 34.61
C ASN A 30 -33.49 -15.18 33.80
N CYS A 31 -32.29 -15.75 33.66
CA CYS A 31 -32.08 -17.00 32.92
C CYS A 31 -31.14 -17.97 33.69
N PRO A 32 -31.53 -19.23 33.99
CA PRO A 32 -30.90 -20.02 35.08
C PRO A 32 -29.62 -20.76 34.71
N HIS A 33 -29.03 -20.57 33.54
CA HIS A 33 -27.97 -21.47 33.03
C HIS A 33 -26.52 -20.95 33.16
N LYS A 34 -26.28 -19.85 33.89
CA LYS A 34 -24.92 -19.26 34.09
C LYS A 34 -24.36 -19.33 35.52
N ARG A 35 -25.04 -19.99 36.47
CA ARG A 35 -24.50 -20.16 37.84
C ARG A 35 -23.40 -21.22 37.96
N GLN A 36 -23.28 -22.17 37.04
CA GLN A 36 -22.26 -23.23 37.13
C GLN A 36 -20.88 -22.80 36.60
N HIS A 37 -20.80 -21.84 35.67
CA HIS A 37 -19.51 -21.42 35.11
C HIS A 37 -18.75 -20.40 35.98
N ALA A 38 -19.44 -19.67 36.87
CA ALA A 38 -18.81 -18.73 37.79
C ALA A 38 -18.14 -19.43 39.00
N HIS A 39 -18.61 -20.61 39.40
CA HIS A 39 -18.02 -21.39 40.49
C HIS A 39 -16.67 -22.04 40.10
N THR A 40 -16.49 -22.39 38.82
CA THR A 40 -15.26 -23.02 38.31
C THR A 40 -14.10 -22.03 38.15
N LEU A 41 -14.40 -20.75 37.88
CA LEU A 41 -13.38 -19.70 37.75
C LEU A 41 -12.89 -19.19 39.11
N SER A 42 -13.72 -19.24 40.16
CA SER A 42 -13.32 -18.90 41.54
C SER A 42 -12.41 -19.95 42.18
N GLN A 43 -12.55 -21.23 41.83
CA GLN A 43 -11.64 -22.29 42.30
C GLN A 43 -10.29 -22.28 41.59
N LYS A 44 -10.22 -21.89 40.32
CA LYS A 44 -8.96 -21.85 39.56
C LYS A 44 -8.04 -20.68 39.95
N ALA A 45 -8.62 -19.59 40.49
CA ALA A 45 -7.87 -18.44 40.99
C ALA A 45 -7.29 -18.63 42.42
N ARG A 46 -7.69 -19.69 43.14
CA ARG A 46 -7.21 -19.98 44.51
C ARG A 46 -5.97 -20.89 44.56
N TRP A 47 -5.53 -21.44 43.42
CA TRP A 47 -4.40 -22.37 43.33
C TRP A 47 -3.06 -21.74 42.90
N GLN A 48 -2.98 -20.41 42.74
CA GLN A 48 -1.76 -19.71 42.31
C GLN A 48 -1.11 -18.83 43.40
N GLN A 49 -1.53 -18.93 44.67
CA GLN A 49 -0.95 -18.15 45.77
C GLN A 49 -0.64 -19.02 47.00
N VAL A 50 0.25 -20.02 46.88
CA VAL A 50 1.01 -20.58 48.02
C VAL A 50 2.35 -21.14 47.51
N HIS A 51 3.46 -20.42 47.76
CA HIS A 51 4.83 -20.98 47.88
C HIS A 51 5.02 -21.46 49.35
N PRO A 52 6.02 -22.28 49.76
CA PRO A 52 7.39 -22.44 49.21
C PRO A 52 7.96 -23.89 49.24
N ILE A 53 9.20 -24.10 48.78
CA ILE A 53 10.27 -24.90 49.45
C ILE A 53 11.54 -24.86 48.58
N SER A 54 12.64 -24.56 49.26
CA SER A 54 14.04 -24.59 48.89
C SER A 54 14.57 -26.00 48.60
N ALA A 55 15.35 -26.16 47.54
CA ALA A 55 16.32 -27.24 47.38
C ALA A 55 17.47 -26.78 46.48
N GLU A 56 18.65 -26.60 47.07
CA GLU A 56 19.93 -26.59 46.36
C GLU A 56 20.20 -27.96 45.75
N PRO A 57 20.74 -28.06 44.52
CA PRO A 57 21.54 -29.21 44.12
C PRO A 57 23.02 -28.85 44.21
N ASN A 58 23.68 -29.62 45.07
CA ASN A 58 25.11 -29.74 45.22
C ASN A 58 25.83 -29.78 43.86
N SER A 59 26.89 -28.98 43.75
CA SER A 59 27.88 -29.03 42.68
C SER A 59 28.66 -30.33 42.76
N ASP A 60 28.55 -31.19 41.75
CA ASP A 60 29.66 -32.09 41.38
C ASP A 60 29.59 -32.55 39.91
N ASN A 61 30.61 -32.13 39.17
CA ASN A 61 31.24 -32.76 37.99
C ASN A 61 30.38 -33.46 36.93
N THR A 62 29.92 -32.70 35.94
CA THR A 62 29.85 -33.13 34.52
C THR A 62 30.26 -31.99 33.57
N LEU A 63 31.53 -31.61 33.61
CA LEU A 63 32.14 -30.73 32.60
C LEU A 63 32.35 -31.52 31.30
N GLY A 64 31.73 -31.04 30.20
CA GLY A 64 32.15 -31.41 28.85
C GLY A 64 31.07 -31.55 27.78
N ARG A 65 29.78 -31.77 28.12
CA ARG A 65 28.74 -32.05 27.10
C ARG A 65 27.58 -31.05 27.01
N GLY A 66 27.51 -30.10 27.95
CA GLY A 66 26.40 -29.14 28.08
C GLY A 66 26.61 -27.77 27.42
N SER A 67 27.84 -27.41 27.00
CA SER A 67 28.11 -26.15 26.29
C SER A 67 27.72 -26.28 24.82
N SER A 68 28.33 -27.21 24.10
CA SER A 68 28.09 -27.44 22.66
C SER A 68 26.60 -27.66 22.32
N ARG A 69 25.83 -28.31 23.21
CA ARG A 69 24.38 -28.49 23.02
C ARG A 69 23.58 -27.21 23.24
N ARG A 70 23.96 -26.37 24.21
CA ARG A 70 23.34 -25.03 24.41
C ARG A 70 23.72 -24.08 23.29
N ASP A 71 24.96 -24.11 22.84
CA ASP A 71 25.46 -23.33 21.72
C ASP A 71 24.76 -23.72 20.40
N GLY A 72 24.54 -25.03 20.19
CA GLY A 72 23.75 -25.54 19.06
C GLY A 72 22.27 -25.17 19.12
N ILE A 73 21.64 -25.18 20.30
CA ILE A 73 20.23 -24.75 20.48
C ILE A 73 20.09 -23.25 20.25
N GLN A 74 21.02 -22.43 20.78
CA GLN A 74 21.01 -20.99 20.54
C GLN A 74 21.26 -20.65 19.07
N GLY A 75 22.19 -21.34 18.41
CA GLY A 75 22.43 -21.21 16.97
C GLY A 75 21.19 -21.56 16.14
N ALA A 76 20.54 -22.69 16.44
CA ALA A 76 19.30 -23.09 15.78
C ALA A 76 18.16 -22.08 16.01
N LEU A 77 18.01 -21.58 17.25
CA LEU A 77 17.01 -20.57 17.59
C LEU A 77 17.27 -19.24 16.87
N PHE A 78 18.53 -18.83 16.74
CA PHE A 78 18.93 -17.65 15.98
C PHE A 78 18.60 -17.79 14.49
N ILE A 79 18.89 -18.96 13.89
CA ILE A 79 18.55 -19.25 12.50
C ILE A 79 17.03 -19.21 12.31
N ILE A 80 16.25 -19.88 13.18
CA ILE A 80 14.78 -19.91 13.10
C ILE A 80 14.21 -18.50 13.22
N LYS A 81 14.70 -17.69 14.18
CA LYS A 81 14.27 -16.30 14.37
C LYS A 81 14.57 -15.46 13.13
N THR A 82 15.77 -15.59 12.58
CA THR A 82 16.19 -14.86 11.37
C THR A 82 15.32 -15.24 10.17
N VAL A 83 15.09 -16.54 9.94
CA VAL A 83 14.24 -17.03 8.84
C VAL A 83 12.80 -16.53 8.98
N LYS A 84 12.24 -16.55 10.20
CA LYS A 84 10.88 -16.03 10.46
C LYS A 84 10.78 -14.52 10.24
N ASN A 85 11.77 -13.75 10.71
CA ASN A 85 11.82 -12.31 10.49
C ASN A 85 11.92 -11.99 8.99
N MET A 86 12.74 -12.73 8.23
CA MET A 86 12.85 -12.56 6.79
C MET A 86 11.52 -12.87 6.06
N ALA A 87 10.80 -13.92 6.46
CA ALA A 87 9.51 -14.26 5.86
C ALA A 87 8.47 -13.16 6.10
N ASN A 88 8.36 -12.67 7.34
CA ASN A 88 7.43 -11.60 7.69
C ASN A 88 7.81 -10.26 7.04
N PHE A 89 9.11 -9.94 6.99
CA PHE A 89 9.62 -8.76 6.29
C PHE A 89 9.23 -8.81 4.80
N LYS A 90 9.41 -9.96 4.13
CA LYS A 90 8.97 -10.15 2.73
C LYS A 90 7.47 -9.93 2.56
N GLY A 91 6.66 -10.38 3.52
CA GLY A 91 5.21 -10.14 3.53
C GLY A 91 4.82 -8.66 3.55
N HIS A 92 5.67 -7.78 4.08
CA HIS A 92 5.47 -6.33 4.08
C HIS A 92 6.16 -5.64 2.89
N ALA A 93 7.38 -6.07 2.54
CA ALA A 93 8.14 -5.51 1.42
C ALA A 93 7.48 -5.78 0.06
N LEU A 94 6.79 -6.92 -0.09
CA LEU A 94 6.11 -7.27 -1.34
C LEU A 94 4.97 -6.28 -1.69
N PRO A 95 3.94 -6.06 -0.86
CA PRO A 95 2.93 -5.04 -1.13
C PRO A 95 3.55 -3.65 -1.23
N GLY A 96 4.55 -3.33 -0.38
CA GLY A 96 5.30 -2.08 -0.47
C GLY A 96 5.92 -1.82 -1.84
N SER A 97 6.49 -2.85 -2.46
CA SER A 97 7.09 -2.77 -3.79
C SER A 97 6.07 -2.50 -4.88
N PHE A 98 4.89 -3.14 -4.83
CA PHE A 98 3.81 -2.86 -5.79
C PHE A 98 3.38 -1.40 -5.71
N PHE A 99 3.06 -0.90 -4.52
CA PHE A 99 2.60 0.49 -4.35
C PHE A 99 3.68 1.51 -4.73
N LEU A 100 4.96 1.25 -4.44
CA LEU A 100 6.07 2.09 -4.88
C LEU A 100 6.18 2.11 -6.41
N LEU A 101 6.17 0.95 -7.07
CA LEU A 101 6.31 0.86 -8.52
C LEU A 101 5.13 1.52 -9.24
N PHE A 102 3.89 1.24 -8.81
CA PHE A 102 2.71 1.89 -9.37
C PHE A 102 2.68 3.40 -9.07
N GLY A 103 3.04 3.83 -7.86
CA GLY A 103 3.12 5.24 -7.49
C GLY A 103 4.14 6.01 -8.33
N LEU A 104 5.35 5.46 -8.51
CA LEU A 104 6.38 6.02 -9.38
C LEU A 104 5.94 6.05 -10.84
N TRP A 105 5.36 4.95 -11.33
CA TRP A 105 4.81 4.86 -12.69
C TRP A 105 3.74 5.92 -12.95
N TRP A 106 2.77 6.06 -12.05
CA TRP A 106 1.72 7.07 -12.16
C TRP A 106 2.30 8.50 -12.10
N SER A 107 3.31 8.74 -11.27
CA SER A 107 3.96 10.05 -11.16
C SER A 107 4.69 10.50 -12.44
N LEU A 108 5.03 9.57 -13.33
CA LEU A 108 5.60 9.85 -14.66
C LEU A 108 4.52 9.93 -15.74
N LYS A 109 3.58 8.98 -15.72
CA LYS A 109 2.50 8.86 -16.71
C LYS A 109 1.52 10.04 -16.67
N ALA A 110 1.11 10.48 -15.48
CA ALA A 110 0.13 11.56 -15.32
C ALA A 110 0.62 12.90 -15.89
N PRO A 111 1.82 13.40 -15.52
CA PRO A 111 2.36 14.62 -16.10
C PRO A 111 2.58 14.49 -17.61
N TRP A 112 3.00 13.32 -18.09
CA TRP A 112 3.21 13.11 -19.54
C TRP A 112 1.90 13.25 -20.32
N ARG A 113 0.82 12.65 -19.81
CA ARG A 113 -0.53 12.78 -20.36
C ARG A 113 -0.96 14.24 -20.43
N GLN A 114 -0.78 14.99 -19.33
CA GLN A 114 -1.15 16.40 -19.25
C GLN A 114 -0.34 17.27 -20.20
N CYS A 115 0.99 17.12 -20.20
CA CYS A 115 1.88 17.87 -21.09
C CYS A 115 1.54 17.62 -22.57
N TYR A 116 1.26 16.37 -22.92
CA TYR A 116 0.86 16.01 -24.28
C TYR A 116 -0.43 16.73 -24.68
N LEU A 117 -1.45 16.70 -23.82
CA LEU A 117 -2.72 17.38 -24.04
C LEU A 117 -2.56 18.91 -24.17
N GLN A 118 -1.69 19.51 -23.36
CA GLN A 118 -1.42 20.96 -23.39
C GLN A 118 -0.62 21.37 -24.65
N SER A 119 0.37 20.59 -25.07
CA SER A 119 1.25 20.91 -26.21
C SER A 119 0.54 20.89 -27.57
N HIS A 120 -0.57 20.15 -27.72
CA HIS A 120 -1.19 19.90 -29.03
C HIS A 120 -2.50 20.68 -29.30
N GLY A 121 -2.85 21.66 -28.46
CA GLY A 121 -3.94 22.61 -28.68
C GLY A 121 -5.37 22.06 -28.48
N THR A 122 -6.29 22.96 -28.09
CA THR A 122 -7.65 22.78 -27.54
C THR A 122 -8.71 22.06 -28.40
N ARG A 123 -8.37 21.45 -29.54
CA ARG A 123 -9.36 20.90 -30.48
C ARG A 123 -9.50 19.39 -30.31
N ARG A 124 -10.28 18.92 -29.32
CA ARG A 124 -10.72 17.50 -29.10
C ARG A 124 -9.81 16.46 -29.78
N LYS A 125 -8.61 16.23 -29.25
CA LYS A 125 -7.69 15.23 -29.82
C LYS A 125 -7.70 13.95 -29.00
N LYS A 126 -7.88 12.82 -29.70
CA LYS A 126 -7.75 11.47 -29.16
C LYS A 126 -6.34 11.29 -28.61
N LEU A 127 -6.21 10.75 -27.39
CA LEU A 127 -4.90 10.38 -26.86
C LEU A 127 -4.19 9.42 -27.82
N PRO A 128 -2.85 9.51 -27.94
CA PRO A 128 -2.07 8.56 -28.71
C PRO A 128 -2.38 7.11 -28.30
N PRO A 129 -2.36 6.17 -29.26
CA PRO A 129 -2.58 4.75 -28.98
C PRO A 129 -1.65 4.18 -27.89
N VAL A 130 -0.49 4.81 -27.65
CA VAL A 130 0.45 4.39 -26.59
C VAL A 130 -0.16 4.46 -25.20
N PHE A 131 -0.96 5.49 -24.89
CA PHE A 131 -1.59 5.62 -23.58
C PHE A 131 -2.61 4.52 -23.36
N ARG A 132 -3.40 4.20 -24.39
CA ARG A 132 -4.32 3.06 -24.37
C ARG A 132 -3.59 1.74 -24.16
N LYS A 133 -2.43 1.53 -24.80
CA LYS A 133 -1.59 0.34 -24.58
C LYS A 133 -1.05 0.29 -23.15
N MET A 134 -0.61 1.42 -22.60
CA MET A 134 -0.15 1.51 -21.21
C MET A 134 -1.28 1.20 -20.22
N ASP A 135 -2.49 1.70 -20.45
CA ASP A 135 -3.68 1.40 -19.63
C ASP A 135 -4.02 -0.10 -19.68
N LEU A 136 -3.95 -0.72 -20.86
CA LEU A 136 -4.14 -2.18 -21.02
C LEU A 136 -3.09 -3.00 -20.29
N ILE A 137 -1.81 -2.62 -20.39
CA ILE A 137 -0.72 -3.30 -19.69
C ILE A 137 -0.92 -3.15 -18.18
N GLU A 138 -1.26 -1.96 -17.69
CA GLU A 138 -1.51 -1.69 -16.29
C GLU A 138 -2.65 -2.56 -15.73
N GLY A 139 -3.79 -2.58 -16.43
CA GLY A 139 -4.93 -3.42 -16.05
C GLY A 139 -4.60 -4.91 -16.11
N SER A 140 -3.87 -5.35 -17.14
CA SER A 140 -3.43 -6.75 -17.28
C SER A 140 -2.49 -7.17 -16.16
N LEU A 141 -1.55 -6.31 -15.78
CA LEU A 141 -0.65 -6.56 -14.65
C LEU A 141 -1.42 -6.64 -13.33
N LYS A 142 -2.38 -5.75 -13.08
CA LYS A 142 -3.24 -5.81 -11.88
C LYS A 142 -4.01 -7.13 -11.82
N VAL A 143 -4.65 -7.55 -12.91
CA VAL A 143 -5.37 -8.84 -12.97
C VAL A 143 -4.43 -10.02 -12.75
N PHE A 144 -3.28 -10.02 -13.42
CA PHE A 144 -2.29 -11.10 -13.30
C PHE A 144 -1.77 -11.22 -11.86
N PHE A 145 -1.32 -10.13 -11.25
CA PHE A 145 -0.82 -10.17 -9.87
C PHE A 145 -1.90 -10.47 -8.85
N ALA A 146 -3.14 -9.98 -9.05
CA ALA A 146 -4.27 -10.35 -8.22
C ALA A 146 -4.54 -11.87 -8.28
N PHE A 147 -4.56 -12.44 -9.48
CA PHE A 147 -4.74 -13.88 -9.66
C PHE A 147 -3.62 -14.68 -8.99
N VAL A 148 -2.36 -14.33 -9.24
CA VAL A 148 -1.20 -15.00 -8.61
C VAL A 148 -1.25 -14.86 -7.09
N GLY A 149 -1.62 -13.69 -6.56
CA GLY A 149 -1.77 -13.45 -5.13
C GLY A 149 -2.84 -14.33 -4.50
N ILE A 150 -4.03 -14.44 -5.11
CA ILE A 150 -5.09 -15.34 -4.64
C ILE A 150 -4.62 -16.79 -4.69
N MET A 151 -3.95 -17.21 -5.77
CA MET A 151 -3.44 -18.58 -5.89
C MET A 151 -2.39 -18.89 -4.81
N ALA A 152 -1.46 -17.97 -4.56
CA ALA A 152 -0.43 -18.13 -3.54
C ALA A 152 -1.02 -18.17 -2.13
N GLU A 153 -1.99 -17.30 -1.81
CA GLU A 153 -2.63 -17.28 -0.50
C GLU A 153 -3.52 -18.51 -0.25
N GLN A 154 -4.18 -19.02 -1.28
CA GLN A 154 -5.13 -20.13 -1.14
C GLN A 154 -4.49 -21.51 -1.26
N PHE A 155 -3.52 -21.70 -2.15
CA PHE A 155 -3.07 -23.03 -2.60
C PHE A 155 -1.58 -23.32 -2.39
N VAL A 156 -0.86 -22.50 -1.64
CA VAL A 156 0.42 -22.91 -1.03
C VAL A 156 0.17 -24.16 -0.16
N PRO A 157 1.15 -25.07 0.04
CA PRO A 157 0.96 -26.29 0.85
C PRO A 157 0.35 -26.04 2.24
N ASP A 158 0.67 -24.88 2.82
CA ASP A 158 0.10 -24.37 4.07
C ASP A 158 -1.06 -23.37 3.85
N GLY A 159 -1.80 -23.45 2.76
CA GLY A 159 -2.95 -22.60 2.46
C GLY A 159 -4.27 -23.13 3.04
N PRO A 160 -5.34 -22.32 3.04
CA PRO A 160 -6.70 -22.76 3.36
C PRO A 160 -7.32 -23.69 2.29
N HIS A 161 -6.75 -23.77 1.07
CA HIS A 161 -7.23 -24.60 -0.04
C HIS A 161 -8.72 -24.40 -0.35
N ALA A 162 -9.16 -23.13 -0.40
CA ALA A 162 -10.56 -22.72 -0.58
C ALA A 162 -11.54 -23.25 0.49
N ARG A 163 -11.04 -23.71 1.64
CA ARG A 163 -11.86 -24.08 2.80
C ARG A 163 -11.91 -22.91 3.76
N LEU A 164 -13.08 -22.27 3.88
CA LEU A 164 -13.28 -21.16 4.81
C LEU A 164 -13.53 -21.62 6.25
N TYR A 165 -14.21 -22.76 6.41
CA TYR A 165 -14.64 -23.25 7.71
C TYR A 165 -14.46 -24.77 7.83
N ASN A 166 -13.91 -25.21 8.95
CA ASN A 166 -13.81 -26.63 9.31
C ASN A 166 -13.80 -26.79 10.85
N GLY A 167 -14.99 -26.77 11.46
CA GLY A 167 -15.12 -26.74 12.93
C GLY A 167 -14.60 -25.44 13.58
N GLY A 168 -14.31 -24.43 12.76
CA GLY A 168 -13.69 -23.16 13.12
C GLY A 168 -13.19 -22.44 11.87
N TRP A 169 -12.86 -21.16 12.00
CA TRP A 169 -12.32 -20.34 10.91
C TRP A 169 -10.95 -20.85 10.47
N VAL A 170 -10.78 -21.12 9.18
CA VAL A 170 -9.51 -21.61 8.62
C VAL A 170 -8.73 -20.45 8.02
N LYS A 171 -7.59 -20.12 8.65
CA LYS A 171 -6.59 -19.17 8.13
C LYS A 171 -7.22 -17.88 7.58
N LEU A 172 -8.01 -17.21 8.42
CA LEU A 172 -8.80 -16.03 8.04
C LEU A 172 -7.93 -14.87 7.52
N MET A 173 -6.65 -14.83 7.92
CA MET A 173 -5.67 -13.87 7.39
C MET A 173 -5.48 -13.99 5.87
N ASN A 174 -5.27 -15.21 5.39
CA ASN A 174 -5.10 -15.50 3.97
C ASN A 174 -6.37 -15.15 3.19
N TRP A 175 -7.55 -15.30 3.82
CA TRP A 175 -8.82 -14.85 3.23
C TRP A 175 -8.94 -13.33 3.14
N GLN A 176 -8.46 -12.57 4.13
CA GLN A 176 -8.40 -11.11 4.05
C GLN A 176 -7.49 -10.66 2.91
N HIS A 177 -6.28 -11.22 2.79
CA HIS A 177 -5.38 -10.93 1.67
C HIS A 177 -5.98 -11.32 0.31
N SER A 178 -6.61 -12.50 0.22
CA SER A 178 -7.30 -12.94 -1.01
C SER A 178 -8.42 -11.99 -1.41
N THR A 179 -9.16 -11.45 -0.43
CA THR A 179 -10.20 -10.45 -0.67
C THR A 179 -9.60 -9.14 -1.17
N MET A 180 -8.49 -8.67 -0.59
CA MET A 180 -7.78 -7.50 -1.09
C MET A 180 -7.33 -7.69 -2.55
N TYR A 181 -6.70 -8.83 -2.87
CA TYR A 181 -6.28 -9.15 -4.23
C TYR A 181 -7.45 -9.18 -5.19
N LEU A 182 -8.60 -9.74 -4.79
CA LEU A 182 -9.82 -9.77 -5.62
C LEU A 182 -10.24 -8.35 -6.05
N PHE A 183 -10.29 -7.39 -5.12
CA PHE A 183 -10.69 -6.02 -5.46
C PHE A 183 -9.66 -5.29 -6.34
N TYR A 184 -8.36 -5.54 -6.15
CA TYR A 184 -7.33 -5.07 -7.07
C TYR A 184 -7.45 -5.71 -8.47
N GLY A 185 -7.86 -6.98 -8.54
CA GLY A 185 -8.20 -7.65 -9.80
C GLY A 185 -9.40 -7.01 -10.50
N ILE A 186 -10.47 -6.69 -9.75
CA ILE A 186 -11.65 -5.96 -10.27
C ILE A 186 -11.22 -4.57 -10.81
N SER A 187 -10.34 -3.86 -10.12
CA SER A 187 -9.76 -2.61 -10.62
C SER A 187 -8.99 -2.82 -11.93
N GLY A 188 -8.20 -3.89 -12.05
CA GLY A 188 -7.51 -4.22 -13.30
C GLY A 188 -8.46 -4.53 -14.46
N VAL A 189 -9.56 -5.24 -14.19
CA VAL A 189 -10.62 -5.47 -15.19
C VAL A 189 -11.26 -4.16 -15.62
N ALA A 190 -11.55 -3.24 -14.68
CA ALA A 190 -12.09 -1.93 -15.00
C ALA A 190 -11.15 -1.12 -15.90
N ASP A 191 -9.83 -1.15 -15.66
CA ASP A 191 -8.84 -0.51 -16.52
C ASP A 191 -8.86 -1.07 -17.96
N ILE A 192 -8.91 -2.40 -18.11
CA ILE A 192 -8.99 -3.06 -19.42
C ILE A 192 -10.27 -2.68 -20.15
N LEU A 193 -11.40 -2.69 -19.45
CA LEU A 193 -12.71 -2.33 -20.00
C LEU A 193 -12.72 -0.86 -20.46
N CYS A 194 -12.22 0.07 -19.64
CA CYS A 194 -12.09 1.48 -20.00
C CYS A 194 -11.14 1.71 -21.18
N ALA A 195 -10.10 0.89 -21.33
CA ALA A 195 -9.14 1.00 -22.44
C ALA A 195 -9.64 0.37 -23.75
N THR A 196 -10.50 -0.65 -23.70
CA THR A 196 -11.00 -1.38 -24.87
C THR A 196 -12.37 -0.92 -25.38
N SER A 197 -13.26 -0.52 -24.48
CA SER A 197 -14.66 -0.23 -24.78
C SER A 197 -14.98 1.26 -24.66
N GLN A 198 -15.80 1.77 -25.59
CA GLN A 198 -16.34 3.14 -25.55
C GLN A 198 -17.67 3.22 -24.80
N ILE A 199 -18.27 2.08 -24.43
CA ILE A 199 -19.59 2.00 -23.78
C ILE A 199 -19.47 2.19 -22.27
N VAL A 200 -18.30 1.92 -21.71
CA VAL A 200 -18.05 1.93 -20.27
C VAL A 200 -18.14 3.37 -19.75
N PRO A 201 -18.85 3.60 -18.62
CA PRO A 201 -18.95 4.92 -18.04
C PRO A 201 -17.54 5.44 -17.73
N GLN A 202 -17.28 6.68 -18.14
CA GLN A 202 -16.00 7.29 -17.90
C GLN A 202 -15.73 7.31 -16.38
N GLY A 203 -14.52 7.00 -15.93
CA GLY A 203 -14.14 7.09 -14.51
C GLY A 203 -14.40 5.81 -13.71
N LEU A 204 -14.91 4.75 -14.35
CA LEU A 204 -15.02 3.42 -13.74
C LEU A 204 -13.65 2.89 -13.28
N ASP A 205 -12.59 3.14 -14.04
CA ASP A 205 -11.20 2.85 -13.70
C ASP A 205 -10.81 3.45 -12.34
N ARG A 206 -11.10 4.75 -12.14
CA ARG A 206 -10.81 5.46 -10.89
C ARG A 206 -11.70 5.03 -9.74
N MET A 207 -12.99 4.82 -9.98
CA MET A 207 -13.91 4.31 -8.97
C MET A 207 -13.53 2.91 -8.49
N ALA A 208 -13.16 2.01 -9.40
CA ALA A 208 -12.76 0.65 -9.05
C ALA A 208 -11.43 0.63 -8.27
N LEU A 209 -10.46 1.47 -8.65
CA LEU A 209 -9.22 1.62 -7.89
C LEU A 209 -9.46 2.23 -6.50
N SER A 210 -10.31 3.26 -6.41
CA SER A 210 -10.72 3.84 -5.13
C SER A 210 -11.38 2.80 -4.22
N LEU A 211 -12.25 1.95 -4.77
CA LEU A 211 -12.91 0.89 -4.03
C LEU A 211 -11.90 -0.17 -3.55
N ALA A 212 -10.92 -0.53 -4.38
CA ALA A 212 -9.86 -1.44 -4.00
C ALA A 212 -9.02 -0.91 -2.83
N LEU A 213 -8.61 0.37 -2.90
CA LEU A 213 -7.91 1.05 -1.80
C LEU A 213 -8.77 1.14 -0.54
N PHE A 214 -10.07 1.43 -0.67
CA PHE A 214 -10.98 1.49 0.46
C PHE A 214 -11.13 0.12 1.15
N VAL A 215 -11.31 -0.95 0.38
CA VAL A 215 -11.41 -2.32 0.91
C VAL A 215 -10.10 -2.77 1.56
N GLU A 216 -8.96 -2.42 0.97
CA GLU A 216 -7.65 -2.61 1.60
C GLU A 216 -7.60 -1.93 2.98
N GLY A 217 -7.90 -0.64 3.05
CA GLY A 217 -7.87 0.11 4.31
C GLY A 217 -8.85 -0.44 5.34
N PHE A 218 -10.06 -0.83 4.90
CA PHE A 218 -11.09 -1.40 5.76
C PHE A 218 -10.66 -2.75 6.35
N LEU A 219 -10.12 -3.65 5.52
CA LEU A 219 -9.63 -4.96 6.00
C LEU A 219 -8.42 -4.79 6.91
N PHE A 220 -7.48 -3.90 6.57
CA PHE A 220 -6.32 -3.61 7.43
C PHE A 220 -6.71 -3.02 8.78
N TYR A 221 -7.73 -2.16 8.85
CA TYR A 221 -8.18 -1.59 10.12
C TYR A 221 -8.60 -2.67 11.13
N TYR A 222 -9.34 -3.68 10.68
CA TYR A 222 -9.75 -4.79 11.53
C TYR A 222 -8.68 -5.89 11.69
N HIS A 223 -7.70 -5.94 10.79
CA HIS A 223 -6.53 -6.81 10.94
C HIS A 223 -5.68 -6.49 12.18
N VAL A 224 -5.59 -5.21 12.54
CA VAL A 224 -4.62 -4.70 13.52
C VAL A 224 -5.17 -4.68 14.96
N HIS A 225 -6.49 -4.81 15.13
CA HIS A 225 -7.12 -4.87 16.45
C HIS A 225 -6.58 -6.05 17.26
N SER A 226 -5.86 -5.77 18.36
CA SER A 226 -5.19 -6.69 19.32
C SER A 226 -3.66 -6.84 19.24
N ARG A 227 -2.97 -6.02 18.44
CA ARG A 227 -1.50 -6.00 18.39
C ARG A 227 -0.88 -5.07 19.47
N PRO A 228 0.42 -5.22 19.80
CA PRO A 228 1.15 -4.29 20.68
C PRO A 228 1.05 -2.83 20.21
N MET A 229 1.33 -1.87 21.10
CA MET A 229 1.07 -0.45 20.83
C MET A 229 1.80 0.07 19.58
N LEU A 230 3.11 -0.19 19.46
CA LEU A 230 3.91 0.24 18.31
C LEU A 230 3.47 -0.42 17.00
N ASP A 231 3.18 -1.72 17.01
CA ASP A 231 2.62 -2.45 15.86
C ASP A 231 1.29 -1.85 15.40
N THR A 232 0.39 -1.55 16.34
CA THR A 232 -0.89 -0.89 16.04
C THR A 232 -0.67 0.50 15.44
N HIS A 233 0.29 1.26 15.96
CA HIS A 233 0.55 2.63 15.52
C HIS A 233 1.16 2.71 14.12
N VAL A 234 2.18 1.90 13.82
CA VAL A 234 2.81 1.90 12.49
C VAL A 234 1.78 1.55 11.40
N HIS A 235 0.87 0.60 11.68
CA HIS A 235 -0.21 0.25 10.76
C HIS A 235 -1.32 1.30 10.70
N SER A 236 -1.64 1.97 11.81
CA SER A 236 -2.62 3.07 11.81
C SER A 236 -2.16 4.24 10.95
N LEU A 237 -0.86 4.54 10.94
CA LEU A 237 -0.28 5.54 10.04
C LEU A 237 -0.39 5.13 8.56
N LEU A 238 -0.22 3.83 8.25
CA LEU A 238 -0.45 3.31 6.90
C LEU A 238 -1.89 3.57 6.43
N LEU A 239 -2.88 3.38 7.30
CA LEU A 239 -4.29 3.64 6.98
C LEU A 239 -4.55 5.08 6.55
N VAL A 240 -3.80 6.05 7.09
CA VAL A 240 -3.89 7.45 6.65
C VAL A 240 -3.52 7.58 5.17
N ALA A 241 -2.44 6.93 4.74
CA ALA A 241 -2.03 6.93 3.34
C ALA A 241 -3.05 6.20 2.44
N VAL A 242 -3.54 5.04 2.88
CA VAL A 242 -4.49 4.21 2.12
C VAL A 242 -5.83 4.92 1.96
N PHE A 243 -6.45 5.40 3.04
CA PHE A 243 -7.73 6.10 2.97
C PHE A 243 -7.61 7.46 2.29
N GLY A 244 -6.50 8.18 2.49
CA GLY A 244 -6.19 9.39 1.72
C GLY A 244 -6.10 9.09 0.23
N GLY A 245 -5.43 7.99 -0.15
CA GLY A 245 -5.32 7.53 -1.53
C GLY A 245 -6.67 7.14 -2.12
N ALA A 246 -7.50 6.42 -1.37
CA ALA A 246 -8.87 6.08 -1.75
C ALA A 246 -9.71 7.34 -1.99
N ALA A 247 -9.69 8.30 -1.05
CA ALA A 247 -10.43 9.55 -1.16
C ALA A 247 -9.94 10.42 -2.34
N SER A 248 -8.63 10.55 -2.53
CA SER A 248 -8.05 11.26 -3.68
C SER A 248 -8.49 10.62 -5.01
N THR A 249 -8.43 9.29 -5.10
CA THR A 249 -8.82 8.55 -6.31
C THR A 249 -10.33 8.65 -6.57
N ALA A 250 -11.17 8.63 -5.52
CA ALA A 250 -12.60 8.85 -5.64
C ALA A 250 -12.90 10.25 -6.19
N LEU A 251 -12.21 11.28 -5.68
CA LEU A 251 -12.37 12.65 -6.18
C LEU A 251 -11.96 12.76 -7.66
N GLU A 252 -10.93 12.05 -8.11
CA GLU A 252 -10.52 12.01 -9.53
C GLU A 252 -11.60 11.41 -10.46
N ALA A 253 -12.48 10.54 -9.95
CA ALA A 253 -13.60 10.03 -10.74
C ALA A 253 -14.61 11.12 -11.11
N PHE A 254 -14.75 12.15 -10.26
CA PHE A 254 -15.65 13.29 -10.46
C PHE A 254 -14.92 14.51 -11.05
N LEU A 255 -13.71 14.80 -10.58
CA LEU A 255 -12.86 15.94 -10.95
C LEU A 255 -11.68 15.49 -11.81
N ARG A 256 -11.99 15.07 -13.04
CA ARG A 256 -11.01 14.51 -13.99
C ARG A 256 -9.93 15.52 -14.39
N ASP A 257 -8.77 14.96 -14.77
CA ASP A 257 -7.62 15.68 -15.31
C ASP A 257 -7.11 16.81 -14.38
N ASN A 258 -7.46 16.76 -13.09
CA ASN A 258 -6.94 17.67 -12.08
C ASN A 258 -5.53 17.22 -11.66
N ALA A 259 -4.52 17.97 -12.09
CA ALA A 259 -3.13 17.65 -11.85
C ALA A 259 -2.77 17.54 -10.37
N VAL A 260 -3.43 18.32 -9.51
CA VAL A 260 -3.18 18.30 -8.06
C VAL A 260 -3.69 17.01 -7.45
N LEU A 261 -4.89 16.56 -7.82
CA LEU A 261 -5.44 15.29 -7.34
C LEU A 261 -4.61 14.10 -7.83
N GLU A 262 -4.18 14.12 -9.10
CA GLU A 262 -3.30 13.08 -9.63
C GLU A 262 -1.95 13.04 -8.90
N ALA A 263 -1.33 14.20 -8.65
CA ALA A 263 -0.08 14.29 -7.89
C ALA A 263 -0.27 13.81 -6.44
N LEU A 264 -1.39 14.18 -5.80
CA LEU A 264 -1.74 13.74 -4.46
C LEU A 264 -1.84 12.22 -4.39
N ARG A 265 -2.62 11.59 -5.28
CA ARG A 265 -2.72 10.12 -5.35
C ARG A 265 -1.36 9.45 -5.59
N CYS A 266 -0.52 9.99 -6.48
CA CYS A 266 0.82 9.44 -6.71
C CYS A 266 1.69 9.53 -5.46
N SER A 267 1.71 10.68 -4.79
CA SER A 267 2.49 10.87 -3.56
C SER A 267 2.02 9.97 -2.41
N LEU A 268 0.72 9.75 -2.28
CA LEU A 268 0.13 8.85 -1.29
C LEU A 268 0.43 7.38 -1.59
N ALA A 269 0.44 6.97 -2.86
CA ALA A 269 0.87 5.63 -3.25
C ALA A 269 2.36 5.37 -2.96
N ILE A 270 3.23 6.36 -3.23
CA ILE A 270 4.65 6.30 -2.88
C ILE A 270 4.83 6.24 -1.35
N LEU A 271 4.09 7.07 -0.60
CA LEU A 271 4.06 7.03 0.86
C LEU A 271 3.65 5.64 1.36
N GLN A 272 2.50 5.13 0.92
CA GLN A 272 1.99 3.80 1.28
C GLN A 272 3.04 2.71 1.01
N GLY A 273 3.64 2.71 -0.18
CA GLY A 273 4.65 1.73 -0.55
C GLY A 273 5.94 1.81 0.28
N SER A 274 6.48 3.02 0.47
CA SER A 274 7.67 3.23 1.32
C SER A 274 7.41 2.91 2.79
N TRP A 275 6.17 3.13 3.25
CA TRP A 275 5.79 2.90 4.63
C TRP A 275 5.63 1.41 4.95
N PHE A 276 5.18 0.59 3.99
CA PHE A 276 5.23 -0.86 4.12
C PHE A 276 6.66 -1.38 4.39
N TYR A 277 7.67 -0.80 3.74
CA TYR A 277 9.07 -1.10 4.06
C TYR A 277 9.42 -0.66 5.49
N GLN A 278 9.00 0.53 5.91
CA GLN A 278 9.23 1.02 7.26
C GLN A 278 8.60 0.11 8.32
N ILE A 279 7.37 -0.38 8.11
CA ILE A 279 6.73 -1.39 8.98
C ILE A 279 7.59 -2.65 9.06
N GLY A 280 8.06 -3.14 7.91
CA GLY A 280 8.98 -4.29 7.85
C GLY A 280 10.23 -4.08 8.70
N PHE A 281 10.89 -2.92 8.60
CA PHE A 281 12.10 -2.61 9.36
C PHE A 281 11.86 -2.46 10.87
N VAL A 282 10.71 -1.92 11.27
CA VAL A 282 10.37 -1.70 12.69
C VAL A 282 9.96 -3.01 13.37
N LEU A 283 9.08 -3.79 12.73
CA LEU A 283 8.54 -5.01 13.33
C LEU A 283 9.42 -6.24 13.11
N TYR A 284 10.20 -6.26 12.03
CA TYR A 284 11.04 -7.40 11.64
C TYR A 284 12.43 -6.93 11.22
N PRO A 285 13.21 -6.27 12.12
CA PRO A 285 14.53 -5.75 11.76
C PRO A 285 15.44 -6.89 11.31
N LEU A 286 16.06 -6.71 10.15
CA LEU A 286 16.99 -7.67 9.54
C LEU A 286 18.33 -7.71 10.29
N SER A 287 18.68 -6.62 10.98
CA SER A 287 19.86 -6.47 11.80
C SER A 287 19.61 -5.43 12.90
N GLY A 288 20.23 -5.60 14.07
CA GLY A 288 20.11 -4.65 15.19
C GLY A 288 19.13 -5.10 16.30
N PRO A 289 19.02 -4.30 17.39
CA PRO A 289 18.10 -4.59 18.48
C PRO A 289 16.64 -4.51 18.02
N GLN A 290 15.76 -5.23 18.73
CA GLN A 290 14.31 -5.13 18.50
C GLN A 290 13.79 -3.81 19.05
N TRP A 291 12.73 -3.29 18.43
CA TRP A 291 12.06 -2.09 18.91
C TRP A 291 11.22 -2.40 20.15
N GLU A 292 11.36 -1.56 21.18
CA GLU A 292 10.51 -1.62 22.37
C GLU A 292 9.09 -1.17 22.02
N GLN A 293 8.12 -2.09 22.19
CA GLN A 293 6.76 -1.95 21.66
C GLN A 293 5.89 -0.97 22.45
N GLU A 294 6.22 -0.76 23.73
CA GLU A 294 5.49 0.09 24.66
C GLU A 294 6.21 1.42 24.93
N ASP A 295 7.35 1.65 24.27
CA ASP A 295 8.10 2.90 24.44
C ASP A 295 7.42 4.06 23.69
N HIS A 296 7.10 5.11 24.43
CA HIS A 296 6.50 6.32 23.88
C HIS A 296 7.47 7.07 22.95
N GLY A 297 8.78 7.00 23.20
CA GLY A 297 9.80 7.62 22.35
C GLY A 297 9.76 7.08 20.92
N ASN A 298 9.67 5.76 20.78
CA ASN A 298 9.51 5.07 19.50
C ASN A 298 8.25 5.54 18.75
N MET A 299 7.13 5.75 19.46
CA MET A 299 5.88 6.23 18.87
C MET A 299 6.01 7.65 18.31
N MET A 300 6.64 8.56 19.06
CA MET A 300 6.91 9.92 18.62
C MET A 300 7.85 9.94 17.41
N PHE A 301 8.94 9.15 17.46
CA PHE A 301 9.90 9.05 16.38
C PHE A 301 9.26 8.51 15.10
N ILE A 302 8.48 7.43 15.18
CA ILE A 302 7.80 6.84 14.03
C ILE A 302 6.79 7.81 13.41
N THR A 303 6.07 8.58 14.22
CA THR A 303 5.15 9.61 13.71
C THR A 303 5.90 10.69 12.93
N MET A 304 7.04 11.13 13.44
CA MET A 304 7.92 12.08 12.74
C MET A 304 8.48 11.48 11.45
N CYS A 305 8.93 10.21 11.49
CA CYS A 305 9.43 9.48 10.34
C CYS A 305 8.38 9.37 9.22
N PHE A 306 7.10 9.15 9.56
CA PHE A 306 6.00 9.16 8.60
C PHE A 306 5.90 10.47 7.81
N CYS A 307 6.01 11.60 8.52
CA CYS A 307 6.01 12.92 7.88
C CYS A 307 7.22 13.12 6.95
N TRP A 308 8.39 12.59 7.32
CA TRP A 308 9.57 12.63 6.44
C TRP A 308 9.39 11.78 5.19
N HIS A 309 8.84 10.56 5.32
CA HIS A 309 8.46 9.74 4.18
C HIS A 309 7.50 10.49 3.24
N TYR A 310 6.52 11.20 3.78
CA TYR A 310 5.59 11.97 2.96
C TYR A 310 6.26 13.17 2.28
N ALA A 311 7.14 13.89 2.98
CA ALA A 311 7.92 14.98 2.38
C ALA A 311 8.79 14.47 1.22
N VAL A 312 9.42 13.32 1.37
CA VAL A 312 10.19 12.66 0.31
C VAL A 312 9.28 12.22 -0.85
N ALA A 313 8.11 11.64 -0.57
CA ALA A 313 7.15 11.25 -1.60
C ALA A 313 6.64 12.44 -2.43
N LEU A 314 6.39 13.58 -1.79
CA LEU A 314 6.05 14.84 -2.45
C LEU A 314 7.22 15.33 -3.32
N LEU A 315 8.44 15.30 -2.80
CA LEU A 315 9.64 15.69 -3.54
C LEU A 315 9.84 14.82 -4.80
N ILE A 316 9.72 13.49 -4.67
CA ILE A 316 9.82 12.56 -5.80
C ILE A 316 8.76 12.89 -6.85
N THR A 317 7.51 13.10 -6.42
CA THR A 317 6.40 13.43 -7.33
C THR A 317 6.66 14.75 -8.06
N ALA A 318 7.15 15.79 -7.36
CA ALA A 318 7.48 17.09 -7.93
C ALA A 318 8.66 17.02 -8.91
N ILE A 319 9.72 16.27 -8.58
CA ILE A 319 10.86 16.03 -9.47
C ILE A 319 10.40 15.32 -10.75
N ASN A 320 9.61 14.25 -10.61
CA ASN A 320 9.09 13.50 -11.76
C ASN A 320 8.22 14.39 -12.66
N TYR A 321 7.33 15.20 -12.07
CA TYR A 321 6.54 16.19 -12.80
C TYR A 321 7.44 17.15 -13.58
N ALA A 322 8.43 17.76 -12.92
CA ALA A 322 9.33 18.73 -13.54
C ALA A 322 10.22 18.11 -14.63
N VAL A 323 10.70 16.87 -14.44
CA VAL A 323 11.49 16.14 -15.44
C VAL A 323 10.65 15.86 -16.67
N VAL A 324 9.45 15.29 -16.50
CA VAL A 324 8.55 14.97 -17.61
C VAL A 324 8.14 16.24 -18.36
N TRP A 325 7.79 17.30 -17.64
CA TRP A 325 7.50 18.61 -18.23
C TRP A 325 8.66 19.08 -19.11
N ARG A 326 9.89 19.13 -18.57
CA ARG A 326 11.08 19.56 -19.31
C ARG A 326 11.35 18.70 -20.55
N VAL A 327 11.22 17.38 -20.44
CA VAL A 327 11.45 16.45 -21.57
C VAL A 327 10.42 16.66 -22.66
N VAL A 328 9.13 16.72 -22.31
CA VAL A 328 8.05 16.89 -23.28
C VAL A 328 8.12 18.28 -23.92
N SER A 329 8.32 19.36 -23.14
CA SER A 329 8.47 20.72 -23.69
C SER A 329 9.67 20.83 -24.63
N ARG A 330 10.80 20.17 -24.34
CA ARG A 330 11.95 20.14 -25.24
C ARG A 330 11.68 19.37 -26.53
N CYS A 331 10.95 18.27 -26.46
CA CYS A 331 10.56 17.50 -27.64
C CYS A 331 9.53 18.24 -28.51
N ALA A 332 8.60 18.96 -27.88
CA ALA A 332 7.60 19.79 -28.58
C ALA A 332 8.22 21.04 -29.22
N ASN A 333 9.24 21.64 -28.59
CA ASN A 333 9.94 22.83 -29.08
C ASN A 333 11.11 22.51 -30.02
N LYS A 334 11.37 21.24 -30.39
CA LYS A 334 12.27 20.96 -31.52
C LYS A 334 11.57 21.46 -32.79
N PRO A 335 12.03 22.55 -33.41
CA PRO A 335 11.39 23.04 -34.61
C PRO A 335 11.52 21.97 -35.69
N VAL A 336 10.54 21.97 -36.58
CA VAL A 336 10.50 21.27 -37.88
C VAL A 336 11.68 21.71 -38.79
N SER A 337 12.76 22.31 -38.26
CA SER A 337 13.91 22.78 -39.04
C SER A 337 14.70 21.64 -39.67
N ASN A 338 14.74 20.43 -39.09
CA ASN A 338 15.45 19.31 -39.71
C ASN A 338 14.67 18.66 -40.87
N MET A 339 13.35 18.86 -40.95
CA MET A 339 12.53 18.28 -42.02
C MET A 339 12.38 19.25 -43.20
N GLU A 340 12.25 20.56 -42.94
CA GLU A 340 12.26 21.58 -44.02
C GLU A 340 13.63 21.79 -44.65
N MET A 341 14.72 21.68 -43.89
CA MET A 341 16.08 21.87 -44.42
C MET A 341 16.52 20.68 -45.30
N GLY A 342 16.01 19.47 -45.03
CA GLY A 342 16.18 18.31 -45.92
C GLY A 342 15.34 18.42 -47.19
N LEU A 343 14.10 18.92 -47.11
CA LEU A 343 13.26 19.13 -48.29
C LEU A 343 13.76 20.25 -49.19
N ARG A 344 14.22 21.38 -48.61
CA ARG A 344 14.84 22.47 -49.37
C ARG A 344 16.15 22.06 -50.01
N LYS A 345 17.00 21.29 -49.32
CA LYS A 345 18.25 20.79 -49.89
C LYS A 345 17.99 19.84 -51.07
N SER A 346 17.03 18.92 -50.94
CA SER A 346 16.64 18.02 -52.02
C SER A 346 15.99 18.75 -53.22
N ALA A 347 15.20 19.80 -52.97
CA ALA A 347 14.61 20.62 -54.02
C ALA A 347 15.64 21.49 -54.77
N VAL A 348 16.65 22.02 -54.06
CA VAL A 348 17.74 22.81 -54.65
C VAL A 348 18.70 21.92 -55.43
N ASP A 349 19.05 20.73 -54.91
CA ASP A 349 19.90 19.77 -55.62
C ASP A 349 19.20 19.24 -56.89
N SER A 350 17.88 19.00 -56.83
CA SER A 350 17.08 18.61 -58.00
C SER A 350 16.96 19.70 -59.06
N SER A 351 16.86 20.98 -58.69
CA SER A 351 16.82 22.08 -59.67
C SER A 351 18.20 22.31 -60.30
N SER A 352 19.27 22.16 -59.52
CA SER A 352 20.64 22.29 -60.01
C SER A 352 21.02 21.16 -60.98
N GLN A 353 20.58 19.92 -60.73
CA GLN A 353 20.75 18.82 -61.67
C GLN A 353 19.97 19.02 -62.97
N LYS A 354 18.76 19.58 -62.92
CA LYS A 354 17.97 19.85 -64.12
C LYS A 354 18.58 20.96 -64.99
N ALA A 355 19.15 22.00 -64.37
CA ALA A 355 19.83 23.07 -65.09
C ALA A 355 21.08 22.58 -65.83
N LEU A 356 21.88 21.71 -65.19
CA LEU A 356 23.09 21.14 -65.80
C LEU A 356 22.80 20.15 -66.95
N LEU A 357 21.68 19.44 -66.89
CA LEU A 357 21.26 18.53 -67.98
C LEU A 357 20.70 19.31 -69.17
N GLN A 358 20.05 20.45 -68.93
CA GLN A 358 19.49 21.27 -70.00
C GLN A 358 20.56 22.05 -70.78
N GLU A 359 21.68 22.37 -70.14
CA GLU A 359 22.86 22.99 -70.79
C GLU A 359 23.68 21.98 -71.62
N SER A 360 23.53 20.67 -71.37
CA SER A 360 24.20 19.59 -72.10
C SER A 360 23.47 19.14 -73.38
N ASP A 361 22.20 19.51 -73.56
CA ASP A 361 21.37 19.12 -74.71
C ASP A 361 21.29 20.23 -75.79
N GLU A 362 21.97 21.38 -75.61
CA GLU A 362 22.01 22.50 -76.56
C GLU A 362 23.36 22.68 -77.31
N GLU A 363 24.29 21.72 -77.23
CA GLU A 363 25.45 21.61 -78.14
C GLU A 363 25.26 20.45 -79.13
#